data_AF-A0AAU0M3L4-F1
#
_entry.id   AF-A0AAU0M3L4-F1
#
_cell.length_a   1.000
_cell.length_b   1.000
_cell.length_c   1.000
_cell.angle_alpha   90.00
_cell.angle_beta   90.00
_cell.angle_gamma   90.00
#
_symmetry.space_group_name_H-M   'P 1'
#
loop_
_entity.id
_entity.type
_entity.pdbx_description
1 polymer ?
#
loop_
_entity_poly.entity_id
_entity_poly.type
_entity_poly.pdbx_seq_one_letter_code
_entity_poly.pdbx_strand_id
1 'polypeptide(L)'
;MALNKRKFPSKVACLAILLAILGTFLLVTHGNFGSLSISPLALFFGLMSAVTLAFYTLQPIHLLNKYNAAIVIGWGMLLGGFVFCFVKPPWEVDGIWDIYTYSYTAFIVVFGTLIPFYAYLTAVKLIGGQKTSLLASAEPLSAALLAVLWLNTPFRETDWIGTFFIIGTIVLLGISKNEEREGIS
;
A
#
# COMPACT_ATOMS: atom_id res chain seq x y z
N MET A 1 17.53 3.80 -0.33
CA MET A 1 18.18 3.88 -1.67
C MET A 1 18.87 5.22 -1.94
N ALA A 2 18.36 6.38 -1.48
CA ALA A 2 19.04 7.67 -1.67
C ALA A 2 20.43 7.74 -0.99
N LEU A 3 20.57 7.22 0.24
CA LEU A 3 21.86 7.21 0.96
C LEU A 3 22.89 6.22 0.40
N ASN A 4 22.45 5.13 -0.25
CA ASN A 4 23.37 4.09 -0.74
C ASN A 4 23.59 4.10 -2.27
N LYS A 5 22.80 4.87 -3.05
CA LYS A 5 23.01 5.06 -4.50
C LYS A 5 23.41 6.48 -4.92
N ARG A 6 23.51 7.46 -4.00
CA ARG A 6 23.90 8.87 -4.31
C ARG A 6 23.19 9.46 -5.55
N LYS A 7 21.98 8.99 -5.89
CA LYS A 7 21.15 9.60 -6.93
C LYS A 7 20.09 10.43 -6.25
N PHE A 8 20.14 11.74 -6.48
CA PHE A 8 19.08 12.65 -6.06
C PHE A 8 17.76 12.22 -6.71
N PRO A 9 16.63 12.31 -6.00
CA PRO A 9 15.32 12.06 -6.58
C PRO A 9 15.13 12.97 -7.80
N SER A 10 14.59 12.42 -8.88
CA SER A 10 14.21 13.19 -10.08
C SER A 10 13.29 14.35 -9.67
N LYS A 11 13.32 15.45 -10.44
CA LYS A 11 12.39 16.59 -10.25
C LYS A 11 10.94 16.12 -10.23
N VAL A 12 10.62 15.09 -11.02
CA VAL A 12 9.30 14.45 -11.07
C VAL A 12 8.95 13.74 -9.75
N ALA A 13 9.91 13.06 -9.14
CA ALA A 13 9.71 12.41 -7.84
C ALA A 13 9.51 13.43 -6.71
N CYS A 14 10.21 14.57 -6.75
CA CYS A 14 10.00 15.65 -5.78
C CYS A 14 8.59 16.25 -5.91
N LEU A 15 8.15 16.52 -7.15
CA LEU A 15 6.80 17.00 -7.43
C LEU A 15 5.75 15.99 -6.97
N ALA A 16 5.92 14.70 -7.29
CA ALA A 16 5.05 13.61 -6.84
C ALA A 16 4.90 13.56 -5.31
N ILE A 17 6.01 13.68 -4.56
CA ILE A 17 5.99 13.70 -3.09
C ILE A 17 5.18 14.90 -2.58
N LEU A 18 5.38 16.08 -3.19
CA LEU A 18 4.65 17.29 -2.80
C LEU A 18 3.15 17.13 -3.04
N LEU A 19 2.74 16.66 -4.23
CA LEU A 19 1.33 16.40 -4.52
C LEU A 19 0.72 15.35 -3.58
N ALA A 20 1.43 14.27 -3.27
CA ALA A 20 0.96 13.25 -2.35
C ALA A 20 0.73 13.81 -0.94
N ILE A 21 1.66 14.63 -0.44
CA ILE A 21 1.54 15.27 0.87
C ILE A 21 0.34 16.21 0.90
N LEU A 22 0.18 17.07 -0.11
CA LEU A 22 -0.96 17.98 -0.21
C LEU A 22 -2.29 17.23 -0.32
N GLY A 23 -2.36 16.20 -1.17
CA GLY A 23 -3.57 15.40 -1.36
C GLY A 23 -3.99 14.65 -0.10
N THR A 24 -3.03 14.03 0.59
CA THR A 24 -3.27 13.33 1.86
C THR A 24 -3.68 14.31 2.96
N PHE A 25 -3.05 15.49 3.03
CA PHE A 25 -3.41 16.53 3.99
C PHE A 25 -4.84 17.01 3.79
N LEU A 26 -5.26 17.28 2.55
CA LEU A 26 -6.62 17.71 2.22
C LEU A 26 -7.66 16.64 2.59
N LEU A 27 -7.40 15.37 2.29
CA LEU A 27 -8.30 14.26 2.64
C LEU A 27 -8.43 14.06 4.14
N VAL A 28 -7.32 14.15 4.90
CA VAL A 28 -7.34 13.94 6.35
C VAL A 28 -8.00 15.11 7.10
N THR A 29 -7.80 16.33 6.61
CA THR A 29 -8.36 17.54 7.24
C THR A 29 -9.76 17.88 6.76
N HIS A 30 -10.24 17.25 5.68
CA HIS A 30 -11.46 17.63 4.95
C HIS A 30 -11.54 19.14 4.67
N GLY A 31 -10.40 19.84 4.59
CA GLY A 31 -10.32 21.29 4.40
C GLY A 31 -10.49 22.15 5.68
N ASN A 32 -10.61 21.57 6.86
CA ASN A 32 -10.66 22.32 8.12
C ASN A 32 -9.30 22.33 8.83
N PHE A 33 -8.65 23.50 8.87
CA PHE A 33 -7.32 23.70 9.46
C PHE A 33 -7.31 23.74 10.99
N GLY A 34 -8.47 23.77 11.65
CA GLY A 34 -8.59 23.95 13.10
C GLY A 34 -8.76 22.66 13.92
N SER A 35 -9.06 21.53 13.28
CA SER A 35 -9.24 20.24 13.97
C SER A 35 -8.73 19.10 13.08
N LEU A 36 -7.68 18.41 13.52
CA LEU A 36 -7.27 17.16 12.89
C LEU A 36 -8.41 16.14 13.09
N SER A 37 -9.01 15.65 12.00
CA SER A 37 -10.04 14.58 12.06
C SER A 37 -9.49 13.25 12.59
N ILE A 38 -8.19 13.18 12.89
CA ILE A 38 -7.45 12.00 13.32
C ILE A 38 -6.76 12.29 14.66
N SER A 39 -6.86 11.35 15.61
CA SER A 39 -6.16 11.43 16.90
C SER A 39 -4.63 11.52 16.71
N PRO A 40 -3.91 12.34 17.50
CA PRO A 40 -2.44 12.39 17.45
C PRO A 40 -1.77 11.02 17.59
N LEU A 41 -2.39 10.11 18.34
CA LEU A 41 -1.92 8.75 18.53
C LEU A 41 -2.04 7.92 17.23
N ALA A 42 -3.13 8.08 16.48
CA ALA A 42 -3.30 7.44 15.18
C ALA A 42 -2.28 7.97 14.15
N LEU A 43 -1.96 9.27 14.18
CA LEU A 43 -0.89 9.85 13.35
C LEU A 43 0.48 9.29 13.72
N PHE A 44 0.80 9.14 15.01
CA PHE A 44 2.05 8.55 15.48
C PHE A 44 2.22 7.10 15.00
N PHE A 45 1.22 6.24 15.22
CA PHE A 45 1.26 4.85 14.74
C PHE A 45 1.25 4.77 13.22
N GLY A 46 0.55 5.66 12.53
CA GLY A 46 0.58 5.78 11.07
C GLY A 46 1.99 6.06 10.53
N LEU A 47 2.69 7.04 11.11
CA LEU A 47 4.07 7.35 10.73
C LEU A 47 5.03 6.19 11.04
N MET A 48 4.89 5.54 12.20
CA MET A 48 5.69 4.36 12.55
C MET A 48 5.43 3.19 11.58
N SER A 49 4.19 3.00 11.14
CA SER A 49 3.86 2.00 10.12
C SER A 49 4.51 2.32 8.77
N ALA A 50 4.55 3.60 8.36
CA ALA A 50 5.17 4.02 7.10
C ALA A 50 6.69 3.80 7.13
N VAL A 51 7.34 4.12 8.26
CA VAL A 51 8.78 3.84 8.48
C VAL A 51 9.03 2.34 8.44
N THR A 52 8.22 1.54 9.12
CA THR A 52 8.32 0.08 9.14
C THR A 52 8.14 -0.52 7.75
N LEU A 53 7.17 -0.02 6.98
CA LEU A 53 6.93 -0.43 5.59
C LEU A 53 8.14 -0.08 4.71
N ALA A 54 8.76 1.08 4.88
CA ALA A 54 9.97 1.44 4.17
C ALA A 54 11.14 0.48 4.49
N PHE A 55 11.30 0.08 5.76
CA PHE A 55 12.29 -0.94 6.13
C PHE A 55 11.93 -2.31 5.53
N TYR A 56 10.69 -2.76 5.69
CA TYR A 56 10.19 -4.04 5.18
C TYR A 56 10.33 -4.16 3.65
N THR A 57 10.17 -3.07 2.91
CA THR A 57 10.34 -3.07 1.45
C THR A 57 11.80 -3.03 1.02
N LEU A 58 12.69 -2.37 1.79
CA LEU A 58 14.10 -2.21 1.44
C LEU A 58 14.98 -3.38 1.89
N GLN A 59 14.70 -3.95 3.07
CA GLN A 59 15.50 -5.02 3.67
C GLN A 59 15.59 -6.30 2.81
N PRO A 60 14.50 -6.82 2.20
CA PRO A 60 14.56 -8.08 1.46
C PRO A 60 15.10 -7.91 0.04
N ILE A 61 15.45 -6.70 -0.43
CA ILE A 61 15.92 -6.48 -1.81
C ILE A 61 17.11 -7.40 -2.16
N HIS A 62 18.07 -7.57 -1.24
CA HIS A 62 19.20 -8.47 -1.46
C HIS A 62 18.78 -9.94 -1.49
N LEU A 63 17.79 -10.34 -0.69
CA LEU A 63 17.25 -11.69 -0.68
C LEU A 63 16.45 -11.99 -1.96
N LEU A 64 15.62 -11.05 -2.41
CA LEU A 64 14.80 -11.16 -3.62
C LEU A 64 15.64 -11.23 -4.90
N ASN A 65 16.87 -10.69 -4.87
CA ASN A 65 17.82 -10.84 -5.98
C ASN A 65 18.44 -12.24 -6.06
N LYS A 66 18.42 -13.02 -4.96
CA LYS A 66 19.06 -14.34 -4.86
C LYS A 66 18.05 -15.50 -4.83
N TYR A 67 16.84 -15.26 -4.33
CA TYR A 67 15.79 -16.26 -4.13
C TYR A 67 14.48 -15.86 -4.77
N ASN A 68 13.64 -16.84 -5.09
CA ASN A 68 12.30 -16.59 -5.62
C ASN A 68 11.46 -15.78 -4.62
N ALA A 69 10.80 -14.73 -5.09
CA ALA A 69 9.97 -13.86 -4.26
C ALA A 69 8.92 -14.62 -3.44
N ALA A 70 8.34 -15.70 -3.99
CA ALA A 70 7.37 -16.52 -3.27
C ALA A 70 7.95 -17.16 -1.99
N ILE A 71 9.22 -17.59 -2.04
CA ILE A 71 9.89 -18.23 -0.90
C ILE A 71 10.22 -17.19 0.17
N VAL A 72 10.75 -16.03 -0.24
CA VAL A 72 11.11 -14.94 0.68
C VAL A 72 9.87 -14.41 1.40
N ILE A 73 8.78 -14.17 0.65
CA ILE A 73 7.53 -13.66 1.23
C ILE A 73 6.86 -14.74 2.09
N GLY A 74 6.84 -16.01 1.66
CA GLY A 74 6.25 -17.10 2.43
C GLY A 74 6.91 -17.28 3.80
N TRP A 75 8.25 -17.27 3.86
CA TRP A 75 8.97 -17.29 5.13
C TRP A 75 8.75 -16.02 5.95
N GLY A 76 8.64 -14.86 5.31
CA GLY A 76 8.30 -13.60 5.98
C GLY A 76 6.91 -13.64 6.64
N MET A 77 5.90 -14.18 5.94
CA MET A 77 4.55 -14.34 6.47
C MET A 77 4.49 -15.37 7.60
N LEU A 78 5.22 -16.49 7.47
CA LEU A 78 5.27 -17.52 8.50
C LEU A 78 5.92 -17.00 9.78
N LEU A 79 7.11 -16.39 9.67
CA LEU A 79 7.80 -15.79 10.82
C LEU A 79 7.01 -14.63 11.42
N GLY A 80 6.39 -13.79 10.57
CA GLY A 80 5.54 -12.69 11.02
C GLY A 80 4.34 -13.18 11.83
N GLY A 81 3.63 -14.20 11.33
CA GLY A 81 2.54 -14.84 12.06
C GLY A 81 3.00 -15.49 13.37
N PHE A 82 4.14 -16.17 13.35
CA PHE A 82 4.73 -16.78 14.55
C PHE A 82 5.09 -15.74 15.62
N VAL A 83 5.74 -14.64 15.25
CA VAL A 83 6.04 -13.54 16.17
C VAL A 83 4.75 -12.90 16.69
N PHE A 84 3.74 -12.73 15.84
CA PHE A 84 2.45 -12.16 16.23
C PHE A 84 1.70 -13.01 17.26
N CYS A 85 1.87 -14.34 17.23
CA CYS A 85 1.30 -15.24 18.23
C CYS A 85 1.77 -14.93 19.66
N PHE A 86 2.96 -14.36 19.85
CA PHE A 86 3.44 -13.94 21.19
C PHE A 86 2.78 -12.65 21.70
N VAL A 87 2.27 -11.80 20.79
CA VAL A 87 1.60 -10.55 21.16
C VAL A 87 0.12 -10.78 21.39
N LYS A 88 -0.53 -11.47 20.46
CA LYS A 88 -1.94 -11.87 20.55
C LYS A 88 -2.04 -13.34 20.16
N PRO A 89 -2.14 -14.25 21.15
CA PRO A 89 -2.24 -15.66 20.87
C PRO A 89 -3.51 -15.96 20.06
N PRO A 90 -3.42 -16.75 18.98
CA PRO A 90 -4.57 -17.03 18.12
C PRO A 90 -5.67 -17.83 18.83
N TRP A 91 -5.39 -18.39 20.01
CA TRP A 91 -6.34 -19.10 20.85
C TRP A 91 -7.02 -18.22 21.93
N GLU A 92 -6.55 -17.00 22.15
CA GLU A 92 -7.11 -16.03 23.10
C GLU A 92 -7.71 -14.84 22.35
N VAL A 93 -8.71 -15.12 21.51
CA VAL A 93 -9.39 -14.08 20.74
C VAL A 93 -10.72 -13.74 21.39
N ASP A 94 -10.78 -12.53 21.94
CA ASP A 94 -11.99 -11.93 22.48
C ASP A 94 -13.07 -11.80 21.40
N GLY A 95 -14.24 -12.42 21.60
CA GLY A 95 -15.37 -12.33 20.68
C GLY A 95 -16.31 -13.52 20.73
N ILE A 96 -17.49 -13.37 20.09
CA ILE A 96 -18.44 -14.46 19.90
C ILE A 96 -18.06 -15.18 18.60
N TRP A 97 -17.49 -16.37 18.74
CA TRP A 97 -17.12 -17.24 17.63
C TRP A 97 -18.33 -18.04 17.14
N ASP A 98 -19.26 -17.35 16.48
CA ASP A 98 -20.40 -17.97 15.81
C ASP A 98 -20.02 -18.47 14.40
N ILE A 99 -20.87 -19.30 13.80
CA ILE A 99 -20.71 -19.84 12.44
C ILE A 99 -20.52 -18.72 11.42
N TYR A 100 -21.19 -17.58 11.60
CA TYR A 100 -21.03 -16.39 10.77
C TYR A 100 -19.62 -15.82 10.87
N THR A 101 -19.08 -15.65 12.09
CA THR A 101 -17.71 -15.15 12.31
C THR A 101 -16.65 -16.04 11.67
N TYR A 102 -16.81 -17.37 11.76
CA TYR A 102 -15.94 -18.32 11.08
C TYR A 102 -16.06 -18.19 9.55
N SER A 103 -17.29 -18.08 9.03
CA SER A 103 -17.52 -17.95 7.59
C SER A 103 -16.90 -16.67 7.01
N TYR A 104 -17.03 -15.53 7.69
CA TYR A 104 -16.43 -14.26 7.26
C TYR A 104 -14.91 -14.29 7.36
N THR A 105 -14.37 -14.88 8.42
CA THR A 105 -12.92 -15.07 8.56
C THR A 105 -12.37 -15.93 7.42
N ALA A 106 -13.00 -17.07 7.12
CA ALA A 106 -12.61 -17.93 6.01
C ALA A 106 -12.71 -17.21 4.66
N PHE A 107 -13.77 -16.42 4.46
CA PHE A 107 -13.95 -15.62 3.25
C PHE A 107 -12.82 -14.61 3.06
N ILE A 108 -12.45 -13.84 4.09
CA ILE A 108 -11.37 -12.85 4.02
C ILE A 108 -10.02 -13.53 3.79
N VAL A 109 -9.75 -14.66 4.44
CA VAL A 109 -8.49 -15.41 4.23
C VAL A 109 -8.39 -15.95 2.80
N VAL A 110 -9.46 -16.50 2.24
CA VAL A 110 -9.40 -17.10 0.91
C VAL A 110 -9.46 -16.03 -0.18
N PHE A 111 -10.50 -15.20 -0.16
CA PHE A 111 -10.79 -14.23 -1.22
C PHE A 111 -10.09 -12.89 -1.03
N GLY A 112 -9.80 -12.50 0.22
CA GLY A 112 -9.11 -11.24 0.53
C GLY A 112 -7.59 -11.34 0.51
N THR A 113 -7.01 -12.52 0.78
CA THR A 113 -5.55 -12.67 0.87
C THR A 113 -4.98 -13.73 -0.07
N LEU A 114 -5.37 -15.01 0.05
CA LEU A 114 -4.74 -16.11 -0.68
C LEU A 114 -4.89 -15.99 -2.21
N ILE A 115 -6.11 -15.80 -2.70
CA ILE A 115 -6.38 -15.70 -4.14
C ILE A 115 -5.70 -14.45 -4.73
N PRO A 116 -5.89 -13.22 -4.19
CA PRO A 116 -5.21 -12.03 -4.71
C PRO A 116 -3.69 -12.15 -4.69
N PHE A 117 -3.13 -12.74 -3.62
CA PHE A 117 -1.68 -12.92 -3.52
C PHE A 117 -1.14 -13.90 -4.55
N TYR A 118 -1.82 -15.03 -4.76
CA TYR A 118 -1.44 -15.99 -5.80
C TYR A 118 -1.57 -15.39 -7.20
N ALA A 119 -2.64 -14.63 -7.46
CA ALA A 119 -2.82 -13.89 -8.71
C ALA A 119 -1.70 -12.87 -8.92
N TYR A 120 -1.31 -12.13 -7.89
CA TYR A 120 -0.19 -11.18 -7.94
C TYR A 120 1.13 -11.89 -8.27
N LEU A 121 1.48 -12.97 -7.56
CA LEU A 121 2.69 -13.73 -7.86
C LEU A 121 2.69 -14.31 -9.27
N THR A 122 1.53 -14.75 -9.75
CA THR A 122 1.36 -15.27 -11.11
C THR A 122 1.54 -14.15 -12.14
N ALA A 123 0.96 -12.98 -11.93
CA ALA A 123 1.16 -11.81 -12.77
C ALA A 123 2.65 -11.39 -12.81
N VAL A 124 3.34 -11.36 -11.66
CA VAL A 124 4.79 -11.08 -11.61
C VAL A 124 5.58 -12.07 -12.46
N LYS A 125 5.23 -13.36 -12.44
CA LYS A 125 5.89 -14.40 -13.23
C LYS A 125 5.59 -14.29 -14.74
N LEU A 126 4.36 -13.93 -15.12
CA LEU A 126 3.92 -13.90 -16.53
C LEU A 126 4.33 -12.62 -17.26
N ILE A 127 4.13 -11.45 -16.64
CA ILE A 127 4.35 -10.14 -17.29
C ILE A 127 5.52 -9.35 -16.69
N GLY A 128 6.18 -9.89 -15.66
CA GLY A 128 7.28 -9.26 -14.95
C GLY A 128 6.84 -8.30 -13.85
N GLY A 129 7.69 -8.12 -12.84
CA GLY A 129 7.39 -7.29 -11.66
C GLY A 129 7.12 -5.82 -11.99
N GLN A 130 7.69 -5.27 -13.07
CA GLN A 130 7.49 -3.88 -13.46
C GLN A 130 6.10 -3.62 -14.04
N LYS A 131 5.63 -4.46 -14.99
CA LYS A 131 4.28 -4.33 -15.56
C LYS A 131 3.21 -4.63 -14.51
N THR A 132 3.46 -5.63 -13.66
CA THR A 132 2.59 -5.94 -12.52
C THR A 132 2.50 -4.76 -11.56
N SER A 133 3.62 -4.12 -11.23
CA SER A 133 3.64 -2.94 -10.36
C SER A 133 2.89 -1.74 -10.97
N LEU A 134 2.91 -1.57 -12.29
CA LEU A 134 2.11 -0.54 -12.97
C LEU A 134 0.61 -0.87 -12.88
N LEU A 135 0.22 -2.12 -13.12
CA LEU A 135 -1.18 -2.56 -12.97
C LEU A 135 -1.68 -2.42 -11.53
N ALA A 136 -0.83 -2.77 -10.56
CA ALA A 136 -1.13 -2.60 -9.14
C ALA A 136 -1.31 -1.12 -8.76
N SER A 137 -0.65 -0.19 -9.46
CA SER A 137 -0.85 1.24 -9.22
C SER A 137 -2.25 1.73 -9.63
N ALA A 138 -3.04 0.93 -10.36
CA ALA A 138 -4.45 1.21 -10.61
C ALA A 138 -5.38 0.81 -9.44
N GLU A 139 -4.86 0.07 -8.45
CA GLU A 139 -5.63 -0.34 -7.27
C GLU A 139 -6.13 0.86 -6.46
N PRO A 140 -5.31 1.87 -6.09
CA PRO A 140 -5.78 3.03 -5.34
C PRO A 140 -6.85 3.83 -6.09
N LEU A 141 -6.72 3.93 -7.42
CA LEU A 141 -7.71 4.58 -8.28
C LEU A 141 -9.05 3.82 -8.22
N SER A 142 -8.99 2.50 -8.37
CA SER A 142 -10.19 1.64 -8.34
C SER A 142 -10.85 1.66 -6.96
N ALA A 143 -10.06 1.64 -5.89
CA ALA A 143 -10.53 1.74 -4.51
C ALA A 143 -11.24 3.08 -4.25
N ALA A 144 -10.66 4.20 -4.73
CA ALA A 144 -11.28 5.52 -4.61
C ALA A 144 -12.63 5.57 -5.36
N LEU A 145 -12.68 5.05 -6.59
CA LEU A 145 -13.93 5.01 -7.37
C LEU A 145 -15.01 4.15 -6.70
N LEU A 146 -14.65 2.98 -6.17
CA LEU A 146 -15.59 2.12 -5.44
C LEU A 146 -16.06 2.78 -4.13
N ALA A 147 -15.18 3.49 -3.42
CA ALA A 147 -15.57 4.21 -2.20
C ALA A 147 -16.63 5.29 -2.47
N VAL A 148 -16.53 5.98 -3.61
CA VAL A 148 -17.51 7.01 -4.02
C VAL A 148 -18.78 6.38 -4.58
N LEU A 149 -18.66 5.48 -5.58
CA LEU A 149 -19.80 4.97 -6.34
C LEU A 149 -20.58 3.87 -5.62
N TRP A 150 -19.88 2.99 -4.92
CA TRP A 150 -20.49 1.82 -4.28
C TRP A 150 -20.82 2.10 -2.81
N LEU A 151 -19.86 2.65 -2.07
CA LEU A 151 -20.02 2.89 -0.63
C LEU A 151 -20.79 4.19 -0.31
N ASN A 152 -21.05 5.02 -1.32
CA ASN A 152 -21.70 6.34 -1.19
C ASN A 152 -21.08 7.19 -0.06
N THR A 153 -19.76 7.11 0.09
CA THR A 153 -19.05 7.87 1.12
C THR A 153 -19.22 9.37 0.82
N PRO A 154 -19.62 10.22 1.79
CA PRO A 154 -19.87 11.63 1.53
C PRO A 154 -18.55 12.37 1.29
N PHE A 155 -18.16 12.52 0.02
CA PHE A 155 -17.00 13.31 -0.37
C PHE A 155 -17.38 14.79 -0.39
N ARG A 156 -16.61 15.62 0.33
CA ARG A 156 -16.69 17.08 0.22
C ARG A 156 -15.89 17.54 -1.01
N GLU A 157 -16.09 18.79 -1.43
CA GLU A 157 -15.33 19.41 -2.53
C GLU A 157 -13.81 19.32 -2.34
N THR A 158 -13.35 19.38 -1.08
CA THR A 158 -11.94 19.23 -0.71
C THR A 158 -11.40 17.81 -0.89
N ASP A 159 -12.24 16.79 -0.73
CA ASP A 159 -11.86 15.39 -0.90
C ASP A 159 -11.66 15.03 -2.37
N TRP A 160 -12.42 15.65 -3.27
CA TRP A 160 -12.23 15.54 -4.71
C TRP A 160 -10.88 16.10 -5.16
N ILE A 161 -10.50 17.27 -4.64
CA ILE A 161 -9.20 17.89 -4.92
C ILE A 161 -8.06 17.01 -4.37
N GLY A 162 -8.20 16.51 -3.14
CA GLY A 162 -7.22 15.61 -2.54
C GLY A 162 -7.03 14.32 -3.34
N THR A 163 -8.15 13.72 -3.76
CA THR A 163 -8.17 12.52 -4.62
C THR A 163 -7.51 12.79 -5.97
N PHE A 164 -7.78 13.94 -6.59
CA PHE A 164 -7.14 14.35 -7.84
C PHE A 164 -5.62 14.44 -7.70
N PHE A 165 -5.10 15.01 -6.61
CA PHE A 165 -3.65 15.07 -6.37
C PHE A 165 -3.02 13.68 -6.14
N ILE A 166 -3.70 12.77 -5.45
CA ILE A 166 -3.20 11.40 -5.26
C ILE A 166 -3.18 10.64 -6.59
N ILE A 167 -4.25 10.70 -7.38
CA ILE A 167 -4.32 10.07 -8.70
C ILE A 167 -3.25 10.66 -9.63
N GLY A 168 -3.12 12.00 -9.66
CA GLY A 168 -2.10 12.68 -10.45
C GLY A 168 -0.69 12.22 -10.09
N THR A 169 -0.41 12.03 -8.80
CA THR A 169 0.87 11.50 -8.33
C THR A 169 1.14 10.09 -8.87
N ILE A 170 0.14 9.20 -8.82
CA ILE A 170 0.26 7.82 -9.30
C ILE A 170 0.54 7.80 -10.81
N VAL A 171 -0.20 8.59 -11.59
CA VAL A 171 -0.01 8.69 -13.04
C VAL A 171 1.37 9.26 -13.38
N LEU A 172 1.78 10.34 -12.71
CA LEU A 172 3.07 10.98 -12.91
C LEU A 172 4.24 10.02 -12.64
N LEU A 173 4.19 9.28 -11.53
CA LEU A 173 5.20 8.27 -11.18
C LEU A 173 5.16 7.07 -12.14
N GLY A 174 3.97 6.67 -12.59
CA GLY A 174 3.78 5.61 -13.57
C GLY A 174 4.46 5.92 -14.91
N ILE A 175 4.25 7.14 -15.43
CA ILE A 175 4.84 7.60 -16.70
C ILE A 175 6.35 7.78 -16.57
N SER A 176 6.84 8.45 -15.53
CA SER A 176 8.28 8.70 -15.34
C SER A 176 9.10 7.41 -15.22
N LYS A 177 8.53 6.38 -14.58
CA LYS A 177 9.17 5.04 -14.50
C LYS A 177 9.23 4.34 -15.86
N ASN A 178 8.32 4.67 -16.79
CA ASN A 178 8.36 4.17 -18.16
C ASN A 178 9.39 4.92 -19.01
N GLU A 179 9.47 6.25 -18.91
CA GLU A 179 10.43 7.09 -19.64
C GLU A 179 11.90 6.80 -19.25
N GLU A 180 12.20 6.62 -17.96
CA GLU A 180 13.55 6.22 -17.52
C GLU A 180 14.00 4.87 -18.12
N ARG A 181 13.07 4.05 -18.60
CA ARG A 181 13.35 2.75 -19.21
C ARG A 181 13.60 2.84 -20.71
N GLU A 182 12.84 3.67 -21.44
CA GLU A 182 13.02 3.87 -22.88
C GLU A 182 14.33 4.60 -23.21
N GLY A 183 14.88 5.39 -22.29
CA GLY A 183 16.20 6.02 -22.43
C GLY A 183 17.40 5.10 -22.13
N ILE A 184 17.18 3.83 -21.73
CA ILE A 184 18.23 2.85 -21.41
C ILE A 184 18.26 1.68 -22.43
N SER A 185 17.28 1.59 -23.34
CA SER A 185 17.29 0.66 -24.49
C SER A 185 17.94 1.25 -25.72
#